data_AF-A0A6B3NRL6-F1
#
_entry.id   AF-A0A6B3NRL6-F1
#
_cell.length_a   1.000
_cell.length_b   1.000
_cell.length_c   1.000
_cell.angle_alpha   90.00
_cell.angle_beta   90.00
_cell.angle_gamma   90.00
#
_symmetry.space_group_name_H-M   'P 1'
#
loop_
_entity.id
_entity.type
_entity.pdbx_description
1 polymer ?
#
loop_
_entity_poly.entity_id
_entity_poly.type
_entity_poly.pdbx_seq_one_letter_code
_entity_poly.pdbx_strand_id
1 'polypeptide(L)'
;MIRFIAVFHLRSTYLANRGFKVHALRSTNHPDAYLEASDLRIEQFDKQGQYCNFTVVEIDDTPRAPRRLTWLERITGNFERRY
;
A
#
# COMPACT_ATOMS: atom_id res chain seq x y z
N MET A 1 15.93 4.70 -5.31
CA MET A 1 15.15 5.79 -4.69
C MET A 1 13.96 5.19 -3.96
N ILE A 2 13.88 5.38 -2.66
CA ILE A 2 12.81 4.79 -1.86
C ILE A 2 11.49 5.50 -2.19
N ARG A 3 10.44 4.73 -2.44
CA ARG A 3 9.09 5.24 -2.68
C ARG A 3 8.15 4.69 -1.63
N PHE A 4 7.09 5.42 -1.32
CA PHE A 4 6.10 4.98 -0.34
C PHE A 4 4.70 5.00 -0.92
N ILE A 5 3.89 4.03 -0.49
CA ILE A 5 2.45 4.03 -0.70
C ILE A 5 1.74 3.94 0.65
N ALA A 6 0.58 4.56 0.76
CA ALA A 6 -0.35 4.35 1.86
C ALA A 6 -1.51 3.47 1.38
N VAL A 7 -1.78 2.39 2.12
CA VAL A 7 -2.94 1.51 1.92
C VAL A 7 -3.97 1.82 2.99
N PHE A 8 -5.11 2.37 2.59
CA PHE A 8 -6.21 2.75 3.46
C PHE A 8 -7.29 1.68 3.46
N HIS A 9 -7.61 1.12 4.62
CA HIS A 9 -8.68 0.17 4.83
C HIS A 9 -9.93 0.88 5.34
N LEU A 10 -10.97 0.92 4.51
CA LEU A 10 -12.21 1.63 4.80
C LEU A 10 -13.25 0.67 5.37
N ARG A 11 -13.73 0.98 6.58
CA ARG A 11 -14.83 0.30 7.25
C ARG A 11 -15.97 1.29 7.47
N SER A 12 -17.20 0.78 7.50
CA SER A 12 -18.36 1.59 7.86
C SER A 12 -19.21 0.82 8.86
N THR A 13 -19.86 1.54 9.77
CA THR A 13 -20.82 0.94 10.70
C THR A 13 -22.00 0.26 9.99
N TYR A 14 -22.28 0.64 8.74
CA TYR A 14 -23.41 0.14 7.96
C TYR A 14 -23.03 -0.97 6.95
N LEU A 15 -21.74 -1.13 6.64
CA LEU A 15 -21.25 -2.11 5.66
C LEU A 15 -19.92 -2.70 6.14
N ALA A 16 -19.87 -4.02 6.27
CA ALA A 16 -18.78 -4.74 6.92
C ALA A 16 -17.38 -4.46 6.32
N ASN A 17 -17.28 -4.18 5.03
CA ASN A 17 -16.00 -3.86 4.39
C ASN A 17 -16.20 -3.05 3.10
N ARG A 18 -15.50 -1.91 2.95
CA ARG A 18 -15.50 -1.12 1.71
C ARG A 18 -14.25 -1.36 0.85
N GLY A 19 -13.43 -2.33 1.22
CA GLY A 19 -12.19 -2.65 0.54
C GLY A 19 -11.04 -1.75 0.99
N PHE A 20 -10.13 -1.46 0.06
CA PHE A 20 -8.97 -0.62 0.33
C PHE A 20 -8.73 0.38 -0.79
N LYS A 21 -8.06 1.48 -0.46
CA LYS A 21 -7.53 2.46 -1.42
C LYS A 21 -6.02 2.55 -1.26
N VAL A 22 -5.33 2.71 -2.37
CA VAL A 22 -3.88 2.87 -2.39
C VAL A 22 -3.56 4.26 -2.90
N HIS A 23 -2.71 4.98 -2.17
CA HIS A 23 -2.21 6.29 -2.57
C HIS A 23 -0.68 6.27 -2.62
N ALA A 24 -0.11 6.81 -3.70
CA ALA A 24 1.31 7.10 -3.75
C ALA A 24 1.62 8.32 -2.87
N LEU A 25 2.69 8.23 -2.09
CA LEU A 25 3.16 9.30 -1.21
C LEU A 25 4.37 10.00 -1.85
N ARG A 26 4.56 11.26 -1.51
CA ARG A 26 5.66 12.10 -2.01
C ARG A 26 6.89 12.04 -1.13
N SER A 27 6.71 11.68 0.13
CA SER A 27 7.77 11.58 1.13
C SER A 27 8.86 10.59 0.74
N THR A 28 10.09 10.86 1.15
CA THR A 28 11.29 10.06 0.83
C THR A 28 11.83 9.29 2.03
N ASN A 29 11.22 9.44 3.20
CA ASN A 29 11.52 8.68 4.40
C ASN A 29 10.22 8.21 5.07
N HIS A 30 10.33 7.17 5.90
CA HIS A 30 9.17 6.51 6.50
C HIS A 30 8.41 7.38 7.51
N PRO A 31 9.06 8.15 8.43
CA PRO A 31 8.35 9.04 9.34
C PRO A 31 7.48 10.08 8.62
N ASP A 32 8.03 10.77 7.61
CA ASP A 32 7.29 11.79 6.86
C ASP A 32 6.16 11.15 6.02
N ALA A 33 6.41 9.97 5.45
CA ALA A 33 5.38 9.21 4.73
C ALA A 33 4.21 8.82 5.65
N TYR A 34 4.49 8.50 6.92
CA TYR A 34 3.45 8.23 7.90
C TYR A 34 2.61 9.46 8.24
N LEU A 35 3.25 10.63 8.38
CA LEU A 35 2.55 11.90 8.60
C LEU A 35 1.68 12.26 7.39
N GLU A 36 2.23 12.20 6.17
CA GLU A 36 1.50 12.43 4.92
C GLU A 36 0.28 11.51 4.79
N ALA A 37 0.43 10.22 5.11
CA ALA A 37 -0.68 9.27 5.11
C ALA A 37 -1.73 9.57 6.18
N SER A 38 -1.29 10.05 7.36
CA SER A 38 -2.20 10.47 8.43
C SER A 38 -3.02 11.70 8.02
N ASP A 39 -2.42 12.67 7.35
CA ASP A 39 -3.12 13.86 6.86
C ASP A 39 -4.15 13.49 5.79
N LEU A 40 -3.76 12.65 4.82
CA LEU A 40 -4.67 12.11 3.80
C LEU A 40 -5.85 11.34 4.42
N ARG A 41 -5.62 10.60 5.52
CA ARG A 41 -6.67 9.91 6.26
C ARG A 41 -7.74 10.88 6.76
N ILE A 42 -7.30 11.97 7.36
CA ILE A 42 -8.17 13.00 7.95
C ILE A 42 -8.94 13.71 6.83
N GLU A 43 -8.26 14.13 5.77
CA GLU A 43 -8.86 14.90 4.68
C GLU A 43 -9.88 14.11 3.84
N GLN A 44 -9.58 12.84 3.54
CA GLN A 44 -10.33 12.10 2.53
C GLN A 44 -11.29 11.05 3.10
N PHE A 45 -11.01 10.56 4.31
CA PHE A 45 -11.64 9.34 4.83
C PHE A 45 -12.28 9.51 6.22
N ASP A 46 -12.10 10.65 6.88
CA ASP A 46 -12.78 10.96 8.15
C ASP A 46 -14.19 11.49 7.89
N LYS A 47 -15.11 10.57 7.59
CA LYS A 47 -16.53 10.85 7.37
C LYS A 47 -17.34 10.20 8.48
N GLN A 48 -18.42 10.86 8.90
CA GLN A 48 -19.32 10.34 9.94
C GLN A 48 -19.75 8.88 9.65
N GLY A 49 -19.54 7.98 10.61
CA GLY A 49 -19.86 6.54 10.48
C GLY A 49 -18.93 5.74 9.56
N GLN A 50 -17.74 6.26 9.26
CA GLN A 50 -16.67 5.56 8.56
C GLN A 50 -15.41 5.54 9.43
N TYR A 51 -14.74 4.39 9.45
CA TYR A 51 -13.47 4.20 10.13
C TYR A 51 -12.41 3.87 9.09
N CYS A 52 -11.29 4.56 9.14
CA CYS A 52 -10.19 4.37 8.21
C CYS A 52 -8.91 4.07 8.97
N ASN A 53 -8.35 2.89 8.75
CA ASN A 53 -7.00 2.53 9.17
C ASN A 53 -6.08 2.58 7.96
N PHE A 54 -4.78 2.80 8.16
CA PHE A 54 -3.83 2.75 7.06
C PHE A 54 -2.55 2.02 7.42
N THR A 55 -1.81 1.62 6.39
CA THR A 55 -0.46 1.07 6.48
C THR A 55 0.41 1.74 5.44
N VAL A 56 1.58 2.22 5.85
CA VAL A 56 2.61 2.74 4.95
C VAL A 56 3.49 1.59 4.51
N VAL A 57 3.64 1.43 3.19
CA VAL A 57 4.48 0.40 2.59
C VAL A 57 5.61 1.08 1.85
N GLU A 58 6.82 0.68 2.21
CA GLU A 58 8.03 1.05 1.47
C GLU A 58 8.16 0.19 0.22
N ILE A 59 8.41 0.85 -0.91
CA ILE A 59 8.68 0.22 -2.20
C ILE A 59 10.15 0.44 -2.53
N ASP A 60 10.90 -0.65 -2.49
CA ASP A 60 12.26 -0.71 -3.00
C ASP A 60 12.21 -0.62 -4.54
N ASP A 61 13.16 0.10 -5.13
CA ASP A 61 13.30 0.19 -6.58
C ASP A 61 13.86 -1.09 -7.20
N THR A 62 14.40 -1.97 -6.37
CA THR A 62 14.91 -3.26 -6.81
C THR A 62 13.89 -4.36 -6.51
N PRO A 63 13.38 -5.07 -7.53
CA PRO A 63 12.54 -6.25 -7.31
C PRO A 63 13.38 -7.34 -6.64
N ARG A 64 13.16 -7.55 -5.33
CA ARG A 64 13.77 -8.66 -4.58
C ARG A 64 12.88 -9.88 -4.69
N ALA A 65 13.25 -10.80 -5.57
CA ALA A 65 12.66 -12.14 -5.57
C ALA A 65 13.51 -13.06 -4.69
N PRO A 66 12.90 -13.95 -3.87
CA PRO A 66 13.63 -14.88 -3.00
C PRO A 66 14.54 -15.84 -3.78
N ARG A 67 14.27 -16.00 -5.08
CA ARG A 67 15.13 -16.69 -6.05
C ARG A 67 15.19 -15.92 -7.35
N ARG A 68 16.18 -16.25 -8.19
CA ARG A 68 16.23 -15.71 -9.55
C ARG A 68 14.99 -16.17 -10.32
N LEU A 69 14.17 -15.20 -10.73
CA LEU A 69 13.00 -15.45 -11.57
C LEU A 69 13.44 -15.85 -12.99
N THR A 70 12.76 -16.82 -13.58
CA THR A 70 12.93 -17.15 -15.00
C THR A 70 12.44 -16.00 -15.88
N TRP A 71 12.87 -15.96 -17.14
CA TRP A 71 12.40 -14.94 -18.09
C TRP A 71 10.88 -14.93 -18.25
N LEU A 72 10.25 -16.10 -18.26
CA LEU A 72 8.79 -16.21 -18.38
C LEU A 72 8.08 -15.61 -17.16
N GLU A 73 8.55 -15.90 -15.95
CA GLU A 73 7.99 -15.34 -14.71
C GLU A 73 8.15 -13.83 -14.63
N ARG A 74 9.28 -13.29 -15.12
CA ARG A 74 9.51 -11.84 -15.21
C ARG A 74 8.54 -11.14 -16.16
N ILE A 75 8.29 -11.76 -17.32
CA ILE A 75 7.42 -11.17 -18.36
C ILE A 75 5.95 -11.28 -17.97
N THR A 76 5.55 -12.43 -17.43
CA THR A 76 4.14 -12.74 -17.17
C THR A 76 3.67 -12.35 -15.77
N GLY A 77 4.58 -12.18 -14.82
CA GLY A 77 4.24 -12.01 -13.40
C GLY A 77 3.65 -13.27 -12.75
N ASN A 78 3.56 -14.40 -13.47
CA ASN A 78 3.12 -15.66 -12.92
C ASN A 78 4.31 -16.41 -12.30
N PHE A 79 4.29 -16.57 -10.99
CA PHE A 79 5.34 -17.28 -10.25
C PHE A 79 5.03 -18.77 -10.17
N GLU A 80 5.90 -19.61 -10.73
CA GLU A 80 5.82 -21.05 -10.47
C GLU A 80 6.24 -21.30 -9.01
N ARG A 81 5.33 -21.83 -8.18
CA ARG A 81 5.71 -22.31 -6.85
C ARG A 81 6.62 -23.52 -7.01
N ARG A 82 7.93 -23.30 -6.92
CA ARG A 82 8.90 -24.35 -6.68
C ARG A 82 9.25 -24.29 -5.20
N TYR A 83 8.78 -25.31 -4.47
CA TYR A 83 9.05 -25.53 -3.05
C TYR A 83 10.53 -25.83 -2.83
#